data_AF-A0A1Q8JXP0-F1
#
_entry.id   AF-A0A1Q8JXP0-F1
#
_cell.length_a   1.000
_cell.length_b   1.000
_cell.length_c   1.000
_cell.angle_alpha   90.00
_cell.angle_beta   90.00
_cell.angle_gamma   90.00
#
_symmetry.space_group_name_H-M   'P 1'
#
loop_
_entity.id
_entity.type
_entity.pdbx_description
1 polymer ?
#
loop_
_entity_poly.entity_id
_entity_poly.type
_entity_poly.pdbx_seq_one_letter_code
_entity_poly.pdbx_strand_id
1 'polypeptide(L)'
;MDTTTDTTTTTATVDTAEQLRQVSDLIAAGAVREARRRTARIADAAGGETRALLGQILDALEKHPADAMPQLRQLWKVSDGAGQELIEACVPRPERRAEAATQADRAVRATRAQRREYARRAPRDLTTRQGVPRQRRSQRSADNDAATRRYFADRVDPAEDTDAQSTYDQLDYDRAAVPPMRGLPCVACGVERSTRDQQRTRDDGLCEDCRDSGAAGVPILPATATRAEILTARCDHIAATSTSTAERNARLNRDWRTMRRSDRFIVSDWHARQPACRHRDGGGPAR
;
A
#
# COMPACT_ATOMS: atom_id res chain seq x y z
N MET A 1 34.84 17.06 -17.20
CA MET A 1 34.08 18.34 -17.28
C MET A 1 32.74 18.12 -16.55
N ASP A 2 32.77 17.56 -15.33
CA ASP A 2 31.59 16.98 -14.66
C ASP A 2 31.15 17.70 -13.39
N THR A 3 31.89 18.73 -12.97
CA THR A 3 31.65 19.43 -11.70
C THR A 3 30.39 20.31 -11.68
N THR A 4 29.88 20.74 -12.84
CA THR A 4 28.72 21.66 -12.90
C THR A 4 27.38 20.96 -12.63
N THR A 5 27.21 19.73 -13.11
CA THR A 5 26.01 18.91 -12.89
C THR A 5 25.90 18.40 -11.45
N ASP A 6 27.03 18.05 -10.83
CA ASP A 6 27.09 17.54 -9.47
C ASP A 6 26.75 18.62 -8.42
N THR A 7 27.25 19.85 -8.65
CA THR A 7 26.97 21.02 -7.80
C THR A 7 25.48 21.42 -7.86
N THR A 8 24.85 21.32 -9.03
CA THR A 8 23.43 21.68 -9.21
C THR A 8 22.51 20.67 -8.51
N THR A 9 22.84 19.38 -8.60
CA THR A 9 22.08 18.28 -7.96
C THR A 9 22.22 18.30 -6.44
N THR A 10 23.43 18.59 -5.95
CA THR A 10 23.72 18.82 -4.53
C THR A 10 22.88 19.98 -3.97
N THR A 11 22.86 21.12 -4.67
CA THR A 11 22.10 22.31 -4.25
C THR A 11 20.60 22.05 -4.21
N ALA A 12 20.05 21.35 -5.21
CA ALA A 12 18.63 21.01 -5.25
C ALA A 12 18.21 20.03 -4.12
N THR A 13 19.10 19.11 -3.75
CA THR A 13 18.86 18.17 -2.64
C THR A 13 18.87 18.89 -1.28
N VAL A 14 19.78 19.83 -1.08
CA VAL A 14 19.83 20.70 0.11
C VAL A 14 18.57 21.58 0.22
N ASP A 15 18.12 22.18 -0.89
CA ASP A 15 16.86 22.95 -0.91
C ASP A 15 15.64 22.05 -0.60
N THR A 16 15.61 20.84 -1.14
CA THR A 16 14.59 19.83 -0.81
C THR A 16 14.58 19.52 0.69
N ALA A 17 15.76 19.37 1.32
CA ALA A 17 15.89 19.12 2.75
C ALA A 17 15.32 20.29 3.58
N GLU A 18 15.60 21.53 3.18
CA GLU A 18 15.07 22.72 3.84
C GLU A 18 13.54 22.82 3.72
N GLN A 19 12.99 22.57 2.53
CA GLN A 19 11.55 22.56 2.34
C GLN A 19 10.84 21.48 3.17
N LEU A 20 11.48 20.32 3.39
CA LEU A 20 10.97 19.26 4.26
C LEU A 20 11.01 19.63 5.75
N ARG A 21 12.02 20.38 6.20
CA ARG A 21 12.05 20.95 7.57
C ARG A 21 10.85 21.87 7.79
N GLN A 22 10.55 22.75 6.83
CA GLN A 22 9.39 23.64 6.90
C GLN A 22 8.05 22.87 6.88
N VAL A 23 7.98 21.74 6.17
CA VAL A 23 6.81 20.83 6.25
C VAL A 23 6.67 20.25 7.66
N SER A 24 7.77 19.86 8.31
CA SER A 24 7.76 19.36 9.69
C SER A 24 7.20 20.40 10.66
N ASP A 25 7.56 21.66 10.50
CA ASP A 25 7.03 22.77 11.31
C ASP A 25 5.54 23.02 11.05
N LEU A 26 5.08 22.93 9.80
CA LEU A 26 3.64 22.99 9.47
C LEU A 26 2.85 21.86 10.15
N ILE A 27 3.41 20.64 10.20
CA ILE A 27 2.79 19.50 10.89
C ILE A 27 2.76 19.75 12.40
N ALA A 28 3.84 20.30 12.97
CA ALA A 28 3.89 20.67 14.39
C ALA A 28 2.85 21.74 14.73
N ALA A 29 2.61 22.69 13.84
CA ALA A 29 1.57 23.73 13.98
C ALA A 29 0.14 23.24 13.67
N GLY A 30 -0.06 21.97 13.31
CA GLY A 30 -1.38 21.41 12.98
C GLY A 30 -1.91 21.75 11.58
N ALA A 31 -1.12 22.42 10.73
CA ALA A 31 -1.48 22.81 9.38
C ALA A 31 -1.36 21.65 8.35
N VAL A 32 -1.98 20.50 8.64
CA VAL A 32 -1.80 19.24 7.91
C VAL A 32 -2.14 19.33 6.42
N ARG A 33 -3.18 20.09 6.04
CA ARG A 33 -3.57 20.26 4.63
C ARG A 33 -2.51 21.00 3.83
N GLU A 34 -1.89 22.03 4.41
CA GLU A 34 -0.84 22.79 3.75
C GLU A 34 0.45 22.00 3.68
N ALA A 35 0.81 21.30 4.77
CA ALA A 35 1.92 20.35 4.78
C ALA A 35 1.80 19.35 3.62
N ARG A 36 0.63 18.73 3.42
CA ARG A 36 0.40 17.77 2.34
C ARG A 36 0.56 18.38 0.95
N ARG A 37 0.00 19.58 0.71
CA ARG A 37 0.16 20.29 -0.58
C ARG A 37 1.61 20.62 -0.87
N ARG A 38 2.37 21.00 0.16
CA ARG A 38 3.78 21.35 0.02
C ARG A 38 4.63 20.12 -0.23
N THR A 39 4.40 19.00 0.48
CA THR A 39 5.06 17.73 0.21
C THR A 39 4.84 17.23 -1.22
N ALA A 40 3.62 17.37 -1.77
CA ALA A 40 3.34 16.99 -3.16
C ALA A 40 4.20 17.80 -4.15
N ARG A 41 4.25 19.13 -3.97
CA ARG A 41 5.09 20.01 -4.80
C ARG A 41 6.58 19.66 -4.71
N ILE A 42 7.07 19.36 -3.50
CA ILE A 42 8.46 18.91 -3.28
C ILE A 42 8.73 17.61 -4.06
N ALA A 43 7.84 16.63 -3.96
CA ALA A 43 8.00 15.34 -4.64
C ALA A 43 8.02 15.49 -6.17
N ASP A 44 7.18 16.37 -6.72
CA ASP A 44 7.13 16.63 -8.16
C ASP A 44 8.42 17.31 -8.66
N ALA A 45 8.92 18.29 -7.90
CA ALA A 45 10.11 19.08 -8.27
C ALA A 45 11.46 18.39 -8.00
N ALA A 46 11.51 17.41 -7.11
CA ALA A 46 12.75 16.72 -6.74
C ALA A 46 13.36 15.95 -7.93
N GLY A 47 14.70 15.89 -8.01
CA GLY A 47 15.40 15.07 -9.00
C GLY A 47 15.19 13.56 -8.79
N GLY A 48 15.47 12.75 -9.81
CA GLY A 48 15.27 11.29 -9.74
C GLY A 48 16.06 10.62 -8.59
N GLU A 49 17.30 11.05 -8.37
CA GLU A 49 18.15 10.57 -7.28
C GLU A 49 17.62 10.98 -5.89
N THR A 50 17.25 12.25 -5.72
CA THR A 50 16.62 12.77 -4.49
C THR A 50 15.32 12.03 -4.17
N ARG A 51 14.47 11.76 -5.18
CA ARG A 51 13.24 10.97 -5.00
C ARG A 51 13.53 9.53 -4.61
N ALA A 52 14.55 8.90 -5.20
CA ALA A 52 14.96 7.55 -4.84
C ALA A 52 15.40 7.46 -3.37
N LEU A 53 16.18 8.45 -2.90
CA LEU A 53 16.59 8.53 -1.49
C LEU A 53 15.40 8.77 -0.56
N LEU A 54 14.47 9.67 -0.92
CA LEU A 54 13.21 9.88 -0.18
C LEU A 54 12.39 8.58 -0.07
N GLY A 55 12.34 7.78 -1.15
CA GLY A 55 11.69 6.46 -1.12
C GLY A 55 12.33 5.51 -0.11
N GLN A 56 13.66 5.47 -0.04
CA GLN A 56 14.39 4.64 0.93
C GLN A 56 14.17 5.09 2.38
N ILE A 57 14.14 6.41 2.62
CA ILE A 57 13.84 6.99 3.93
C ILE A 57 12.42 6.61 4.36
N LEU A 58 11.43 6.75 3.48
CA LEU A 58 10.03 6.39 3.77
C LEU A 58 9.88 4.90 4.08
N ASP A 59 10.50 4.02 3.28
CA ASP A 59 10.49 2.57 3.54
C ASP A 59 11.12 2.21 4.89
N ALA A 60 12.11 2.98 5.36
CA ALA A 60 12.68 2.80 6.70
C ALA A 60 11.70 3.27 7.79
N LEU A 61 11.06 4.44 7.61
CA LEU A 61 10.12 5.02 8.57
C LEU A 61 8.82 4.22 8.72
N GLU A 62 8.43 3.42 7.74
CA GLU A 62 7.27 2.53 7.83
C GLU A 62 7.49 1.33 8.75
N LYS A 63 8.75 0.99 9.04
CA LYS A 63 9.07 -0.11 9.94
C LYS A 63 8.85 0.31 11.39
N HIS A 64 8.88 -0.69 12.27
CA HIS A 64 8.83 -0.43 13.70
C HIS A 64 9.94 0.57 14.11
N PRO A 65 9.70 1.53 15.02
CA PRO A 65 10.69 2.56 15.38
C PRO A 65 12.06 2.00 15.80
N ALA A 66 12.09 0.80 16.37
CA ALA A 66 13.33 0.10 16.73
C ALA A 66 14.18 -0.31 15.51
N ASP A 67 13.55 -0.60 14.38
CA ASP A 67 14.20 -1.02 13.14
C ASP A 67 14.45 0.16 12.19
N ALA A 68 13.57 1.17 12.23
CA ALA A 68 13.67 2.38 11.42
C ALA A 68 14.97 3.14 11.70
N MET A 69 15.33 3.33 12.99
CA MET A 69 16.50 4.13 13.36
C MET A 69 17.86 3.53 12.93
N PRO A 70 18.14 2.23 13.13
CA PRO A 70 19.33 1.60 12.57
C PRO A 70 19.42 1.73 11.05
N GLN A 71 18.30 1.58 10.34
CA GLN A 71 18.29 1.69 8.88
C GLN A 71 18.55 3.12 8.41
N LEU A 72 17.96 4.13 9.05
CA LEU A 72 18.23 5.54 8.76
C LEU A 72 19.69 5.92 9.07
N ARG A 73 20.26 5.40 10.16
CA ARG A 73 21.70 5.58 10.46
C ARG A 73 22.59 4.96 9.40
N GLN A 74 22.23 3.79 8.90
CA GLN A 74 22.98 3.14 7.83
C GLN A 74 22.91 3.97 6.55
N LEU A 75 21.72 4.44 6.18
CA LEU A 75 21.54 5.34 5.03
C LEU A 75 22.37 6.61 5.17
N TRP A 76 22.39 7.24 6.34
CA TRP A 76 23.18 8.45 6.60
C TRP A 76 24.68 8.21 6.38
N LYS A 77 25.21 7.07 6.84
CA LYS A 77 26.63 6.73 6.68
C LYS A 77 27.07 6.51 5.23
N VAL A 78 26.19 6.02 4.38
CA VAL A 78 26.51 5.71 2.98
C VAL A 78 26.15 6.86 2.02
N SER A 79 25.46 7.89 2.52
CA SER A 79 25.05 9.05 1.72
C SER A 79 26.13 10.14 1.70
N ASP A 80 26.10 10.93 0.63
CA ASP A 80 26.87 12.16 0.46
C ASP A 80 26.36 13.28 1.39
N GLY A 81 27.07 14.42 1.44
CA GLY A 81 26.70 15.53 2.33
C GLY A 81 25.27 16.05 2.09
N ALA A 82 24.83 16.11 0.83
CA ALA A 82 23.47 16.53 0.48
C ALA A 82 22.42 15.50 0.93
N GLY A 83 22.68 14.22 0.72
CA GLY A 83 21.82 13.13 1.18
C GLY A 83 21.74 13.04 2.71
N GLN A 84 22.83 13.33 3.41
CA GLN A 84 22.85 13.41 4.87
C GLN A 84 21.89 14.48 5.41
N GLU A 85 21.91 15.69 4.83
CA GLU A 85 20.97 16.76 5.20
C GLU A 85 19.51 16.37 4.93
N LEU A 86 19.26 15.68 3.81
CA LEU A 86 17.92 15.21 3.46
C LEU A 86 17.40 14.17 4.45
N ILE A 87 18.26 13.24 4.87
CA ILE A 87 17.92 12.24 5.88
C ILE A 87 17.61 12.93 7.21
N GLU A 88 18.45 13.86 7.65
CA GLU A 88 18.23 14.61 8.90
C GLU A 88 16.93 15.40 8.89
N ALA A 89 16.57 16.03 7.76
CA ALA A 89 15.29 16.74 7.60
C ALA A 89 14.07 15.82 7.77
N CYS A 90 14.21 14.53 7.42
CA CYS A 90 13.12 13.56 7.46
C CYS A 90 13.06 12.77 8.78
N VAL A 91 14.10 12.80 9.61
CA VAL A 91 14.13 12.03 10.86
C VAL A 91 13.13 12.64 11.86
N PRO A 92 12.18 11.84 12.39
CA PRO A 92 11.22 12.35 13.36
C PRO A 92 11.90 12.85 14.64
N ARG A 93 11.42 13.96 15.19
CA ARG A 93 11.90 14.55 16.46
C ARG A 93 11.86 13.51 17.59
N PRO A 94 12.81 13.56 18.55
CA PRO A 94 12.93 12.56 19.63
C PRO A 94 11.63 12.36 20.42
N GLU A 95 10.90 13.43 20.68
CA GLU A 95 9.60 13.39 21.39
C GLU A 95 8.57 12.57 20.61
N ARG A 96 8.36 12.89 19.32
CA ARG A 96 7.45 12.12 18.45
C ARG A 96 7.88 10.66 18.26
N ARG A 97 9.20 10.39 18.30
CA ARG A 97 9.72 9.02 18.27
C ARG A 97 9.33 8.23 19.53
N ALA A 98 9.44 8.84 20.70
CA ALA A 98 9.05 8.23 21.96
C ALA A 98 7.54 7.95 22.01
N GLU A 99 6.72 8.87 21.51
CA GLU A 99 5.27 8.70 21.37
C GLU A 99 4.92 7.55 20.41
N ALA A 100 5.54 7.51 19.23
CA ALA A 100 5.32 6.46 18.23
C ALA A 100 5.74 5.07 18.76
N ALA A 101 6.87 4.98 19.48
CA ALA A 101 7.30 3.74 20.12
C ALA A 101 6.30 3.29 21.19
N THR A 102 5.83 4.22 22.03
CA THR A 102 4.81 3.93 23.05
C THR A 102 3.50 3.45 22.43
N GLN A 103 3.07 4.08 21.32
CA GLN A 103 1.85 3.69 20.62
C GLN A 103 1.99 2.31 19.95
N ALA A 104 3.13 2.02 19.33
CA ALA A 104 3.43 0.72 18.75
C ALA A 104 3.42 -0.38 19.82
N ASP A 105 4.06 -0.14 20.98
CA ASP A 105 4.05 -1.07 22.11
C ASP A 105 2.64 -1.32 22.64
N ARG A 106 1.80 -0.28 22.73
CA ARG A 106 0.39 -0.43 23.10
C ARG A 106 -0.36 -1.30 22.09
N ALA A 107 -0.15 -1.11 20.79
CA ALA A 107 -0.78 -1.92 19.75
C ALA A 107 -0.33 -3.40 19.80
N VAL A 108 0.95 -3.66 20.05
CA VAL A 108 1.49 -5.02 20.25
C VAL A 108 0.87 -5.69 21.48
N ARG A 109 0.72 -4.94 22.59
CA ARG A 109 0.07 -5.45 23.80
C ARG A 109 -1.41 -5.76 23.56
N ALA A 110 -2.12 -4.88 22.87
CA ALA A 110 -3.53 -5.06 22.53
C ALA A 110 -3.75 -6.30 21.64
N THR A 111 -2.94 -6.47 20.58
CA THR A 111 -3.01 -7.66 19.71
C THR A 111 -2.67 -8.95 20.45
N ARG A 112 -1.69 -8.94 21.37
CA ARG A 112 -1.39 -10.10 22.23
C ARG A 112 -2.56 -10.44 23.16
N ALA A 113 -3.21 -9.43 23.75
CA ALA A 113 -4.39 -9.63 24.59
C ALA A 113 -5.56 -10.21 23.78
N GLN A 114 -5.84 -9.67 22.59
CA GLN A 114 -6.85 -10.20 21.67
C GLN A 114 -6.56 -11.64 21.25
N ARG A 115 -5.30 -11.98 20.93
CA ARG A 115 -4.90 -13.34 20.56
C ARG A 115 -5.09 -14.32 21.73
N ARG A 116 -4.81 -13.90 22.96
CA ARG A 116 -5.07 -14.70 24.17
C ARG A 116 -6.57 -14.91 24.39
N GLU A 117 -7.37 -13.87 24.21
CA GLU A 117 -8.82 -13.95 24.32
C GLU A 117 -9.43 -14.86 23.24
N TYR A 118 -8.98 -14.74 21.99
CA TYR A 118 -9.34 -15.65 20.91
C TYR A 118 -8.96 -17.10 21.26
N ALA A 119 -7.75 -17.34 21.77
CA ALA A 119 -7.33 -18.69 22.19
C ALA A 119 -8.09 -19.25 23.41
N ARG A 120 -8.75 -18.39 24.21
CA ARG A 120 -9.67 -18.80 25.29
C ARG A 120 -11.05 -19.14 24.75
N ARG A 121 -11.54 -18.39 23.75
CA ARG A 121 -12.83 -18.62 23.08
C ARG A 121 -12.78 -19.67 21.97
N ALA A 122 -11.58 -20.02 21.51
CA ALA A 122 -11.38 -21.05 20.52
C ALA A 122 -11.98 -22.36 21.04
N PRO A 123 -12.87 -23.03 20.28
CA PRO A 123 -13.43 -24.30 20.70
C PRO A 123 -12.29 -25.30 20.93
N ARG A 124 -12.02 -25.63 22.19
CA ARG A 124 -11.04 -26.66 22.54
C ARG A 124 -11.73 -28.01 22.46
N ASP A 125 -11.14 -28.89 21.66
CA ASP A 125 -11.42 -30.32 21.60
C ASP A 125 -12.89 -30.71 21.78
N LEU A 126 -13.72 -30.32 20.80
CA LEU A 126 -14.91 -31.11 20.52
C LEU A 126 -14.42 -32.43 19.94
N THR A 127 -14.25 -33.44 20.80
CA THR A 127 -14.25 -34.84 20.36
C THR A 127 -15.58 -35.03 19.63
N THR A 128 -15.53 -35.15 18.30
CA THR A 128 -16.68 -35.48 17.48
C THR A 128 -17.14 -36.88 17.83
N ARG A 129 -17.95 -37.00 18.88
CA ARG A 129 -18.69 -38.22 19.19
C ARG A 129 -19.82 -38.28 18.16
N GLN A 130 -19.55 -38.94 17.02
CA GLN A 130 -20.58 -39.34 16.08
C GLN A 130 -21.51 -40.35 16.78
N GLY A 131 -22.50 -39.82 17.51
CA GLY A 131 -23.63 -40.60 17.97
C GLY A 131 -24.61 -40.78 16.82
N VAL A 132 -24.99 -42.03 16.54
CA VAL A 132 -26.02 -42.38 15.55
C VAL A 132 -27.31 -41.59 15.87
N PRO A 133 -27.94 -40.89 14.90
CA PRO A 133 -29.11 -40.07 15.18
C PRO A 133 -30.31 -40.96 15.50
N ARG A 134 -30.69 -41.05 16.78
CA ARG A 134 -32.03 -41.52 17.16
C ARG A 134 -32.99 -40.36 17.01
N GLN A 135 -33.91 -40.45 16.05
CA GLN A 135 -35.04 -39.54 15.95
C GLN A 135 -35.91 -39.67 17.21
N ARG A 136 -35.75 -38.72 18.12
CA ARG A 136 -36.76 -38.38 19.14
C ARG A 136 -37.25 -36.98 18.82
N ARG A 137 -38.56 -36.84 18.65
CA ARG A 137 -39.27 -35.56 18.56
C ARG A 137 -38.81 -34.69 19.73
N SER A 138 -38.05 -33.63 19.47
CA SER A 138 -37.18 -33.02 20.47
C SER A 138 -37.84 -31.86 21.20
N GLN A 139 -37.78 -31.91 22.54
CA GLN A 139 -37.93 -30.81 23.51
C GLN A 139 -37.31 -29.47 23.04
N ARG A 140 -36.28 -29.54 22.20
CA ARG A 140 -35.55 -28.43 21.59
C ARG A 140 -36.42 -27.42 20.81
N SER A 141 -37.58 -27.83 20.27
CA SER A 141 -38.49 -26.87 19.62
C SER A 141 -39.19 -25.96 20.62
N ALA A 142 -39.56 -26.49 21.80
CA ALA A 142 -40.17 -25.70 22.87
C ALA A 142 -39.14 -24.77 23.54
N ASP A 143 -37.89 -25.23 23.68
CA ASP A 143 -36.79 -24.41 24.21
C ASP A 143 -36.37 -23.30 23.23
N ASN A 144 -36.38 -23.57 21.93
CA ASN A 144 -36.13 -22.55 20.89
C ASN A 144 -37.23 -21.49 20.86
N ASP A 145 -38.50 -21.86 21.03
CA ASP A 145 -39.60 -20.89 21.12
C ASP A 145 -39.53 -20.04 22.39
N ALA A 146 -39.02 -20.60 23.50
CA ALA A 146 -38.79 -19.84 24.73
C ALA A 146 -37.60 -18.87 24.60
N ALA A 147 -36.51 -19.30 23.96
CA ALA A 147 -35.34 -18.46 23.69
C ALA A 147 -35.69 -17.34 22.69
N THR A 148 -36.47 -17.64 21.66
CA THR A 148 -36.93 -16.67 20.66
C THR A 148 -37.85 -15.63 21.30
N ARG A 149 -38.77 -16.05 22.17
CA ARG A 149 -39.64 -15.11 22.91
C ARG A 149 -38.88 -14.20 23.86
N ARG A 150 -37.84 -14.70 24.54
CA ARG A 150 -36.96 -13.85 25.37
C ARG A 150 -36.19 -12.84 24.52
N TYR A 151 -35.68 -13.27 23.37
CA TYR A 151 -34.97 -12.37 22.44
C TYR A 151 -35.84 -11.20 21.96
N PHE A 152 -37.12 -11.44 21.68
CA PHE A 152 -38.05 -10.38 21.31
C PHE A 152 -38.55 -9.55 22.50
N ALA A 153 -38.64 -10.14 23.70
CA ALA A 153 -39.05 -9.43 24.91
C ALA A 153 -37.98 -8.47 25.46
N ASP A 154 -36.70 -8.82 25.31
CA ASP A 154 -35.56 -7.99 25.75
C ASP A 154 -35.11 -6.97 24.69
N ARG A 155 -35.75 -6.97 23.51
CA ARG A 155 -35.47 -6.01 22.45
C ARG A 155 -36.09 -4.67 22.81
N VAL A 156 -35.27 -3.78 23.34
CA VAL A 156 -35.57 -2.35 23.39
C VAL A 156 -35.64 -1.86 21.94
N ASP A 157 -36.82 -1.48 21.46
CA ASP A 157 -36.93 -0.78 20.18
C ASP A 157 -36.12 0.51 20.31
N PRO A 158 -35.18 0.79 19.40
CA PRO A 158 -34.47 2.05 19.40
C PRO A 158 -35.50 3.14 19.09
N ALA A 159 -36.04 3.77 20.14
CA ALA A 159 -36.65 5.08 20.02
C ALA A 159 -35.61 5.98 19.34
N GLU A 160 -36.05 6.74 18.34
CA GLU A 160 -35.29 7.66 17.50
C GLU A 160 -34.20 8.39 18.31
N ASP A 161 -33.05 7.75 18.44
CA ASP A 161 -31.90 8.32 19.11
C ASP A 161 -31.15 9.09 18.03
N THR A 162 -30.88 10.34 18.35
CA THR A 162 -30.42 11.31 17.37
C THR A 162 -28.96 10.97 17.09
N ASP A 163 -28.67 10.25 16.01
CA ASP A 163 -27.33 9.76 15.70
C ASP A 163 -26.36 10.92 15.44
N ALA A 164 -25.74 11.40 16.51
CA ALA A 164 -24.39 11.91 16.44
C ALA A 164 -23.49 10.73 16.06
N GLN A 165 -23.40 10.46 14.75
CA GLN A 165 -22.62 9.38 14.16
C GLN A 165 -21.22 9.32 14.78
N SER A 166 -20.98 8.27 15.56
CA SER A 166 -19.68 8.01 16.14
C SER A 166 -18.70 7.65 15.02
N THR A 167 -17.42 7.93 15.20
CA THR A 167 -16.34 7.67 14.24
C THR A 167 -16.21 6.19 13.80
N TYR A 168 -16.93 5.27 14.46
CA TYR A 168 -16.96 3.84 14.14
C TYR A 168 -17.87 3.49 12.94
N ASP A 169 -18.87 4.32 12.62
CA ASP A 169 -19.81 4.06 11.50
C ASP A 169 -19.27 4.45 10.11
N GLN A 170 -18.00 4.87 10.03
CA GLN A 170 -17.34 5.23 8.77
C GLN A 170 -16.61 4.05 8.10
N LEU A 171 -16.55 2.88 8.74
CA LEU A 171 -15.87 1.72 8.17
C LEU A 171 -16.82 0.94 7.26
N ASP A 172 -16.64 1.07 5.96
CA ASP A 172 -17.27 0.22 4.95
C ASP A 172 -16.79 -1.23 5.16
N TYR A 173 -17.61 -2.04 5.84
CA TYR A 173 -17.29 -3.41 6.23
C TYR A 173 -17.08 -4.32 5.02
N ASP A 174 -17.79 -4.10 3.92
CA ASP A 174 -17.62 -4.89 2.69
C ASP A 174 -16.25 -4.61 2.09
N ARG A 175 -15.87 -3.34 2.01
CA ARG A 175 -14.54 -2.95 1.56
C ARG A 175 -13.43 -3.39 2.51
N ALA A 176 -13.67 -3.34 3.82
CA ALA A 176 -12.71 -3.76 4.84
C ALA A 176 -12.56 -5.29 4.92
N ALA A 177 -13.59 -6.05 4.53
CA ALA A 177 -13.57 -7.51 4.51
C ALA A 177 -12.81 -8.08 3.31
N VAL A 178 -12.60 -7.31 2.23
CA VAL A 178 -11.82 -7.76 1.07
C VAL A 178 -10.32 -7.67 1.40
N PRO A 179 -9.60 -8.80 1.48
CA PRO A 179 -8.17 -8.77 1.68
C PRO A 179 -7.48 -8.04 0.52
N PRO A 180 -6.43 -7.26 0.78
CA PRO A 180 -5.68 -6.63 -0.31
C PRO A 180 -5.08 -7.71 -1.21
N MET A 181 -5.18 -7.52 -2.53
CA MET A 181 -4.53 -8.38 -3.52
C MET A 181 -3.04 -8.50 -3.22
N ARG A 182 -2.51 -9.74 -3.27
CA ARG A 182 -1.08 -9.97 -3.02
C ARG A 182 -0.29 -9.61 -4.27
N GLY A 183 0.59 -8.62 -4.13
CA GLY A 183 1.54 -8.25 -5.18
C GLY A 183 0.92 -7.56 -6.39
N LEU A 184 1.64 -7.62 -7.52
CA LEU A 184 1.20 -7.00 -8.77
C LEU A 184 0.23 -7.95 -9.52
N PRO A 185 -0.90 -7.43 -10.01
CA PRO A 185 -1.88 -8.25 -10.73
C PRO A 185 -1.34 -8.67 -12.11
N CYS A 186 -2.05 -9.58 -12.77
CA CYS A 186 -1.75 -9.98 -14.14
C CYS A 186 -1.77 -8.77 -15.09
N VAL A 187 -0.75 -8.63 -15.94
CA VAL A 187 -0.70 -7.51 -16.92
C VAL A 187 -1.79 -7.58 -17.97
N ALA A 188 -2.29 -8.77 -18.29
CA ALA A 188 -3.32 -8.99 -19.30
C ALA A 188 -4.74 -8.80 -18.73
N CYS A 189 -5.17 -9.67 -17.80
CA CYS A 189 -6.54 -9.65 -17.28
C CYS A 189 -6.73 -8.84 -15.99
N GLY A 190 -5.65 -8.45 -15.30
CA GLY A 190 -5.74 -7.64 -14.08
C GLY A 190 -6.14 -8.37 -12.81
N VAL A 191 -6.29 -9.70 -12.85
CA VAL A 191 -6.61 -10.50 -11.66
C VAL A 191 -5.38 -10.75 -10.78
N GLU A 192 -5.60 -11.13 -9.52
CA GLU A 192 -4.54 -11.54 -8.62
C GLU A 192 -3.83 -12.79 -9.15
N ARG A 193 -2.50 -12.79 -9.06
CA ARG A 193 -1.67 -13.91 -9.52
C ARG A 193 -1.42 -14.88 -8.38
N SER A 194 -1.31 -16.17 -8.72
CA SER A 194 -0.90 -17.18 -7.74
C SER A 194 0.48 -16.82 -7.14
N THR A 195 0.76 -17.24 -5.89
CA THR A 195 2.08 -17.04 -5.29
C THR A 195 3.19 -17.67 -6.14
N ARG A 196 2.90 -18.80 -6.80
CA ARG A 196 3.80 -19.47 -7.73
C ARG A 196 4.15 -18.58 -8.93
N ASP A 197 3.16 -17.91 -9.52
CA ASP A 197 3.39 -16.99 -10.64
C ASP A 197 4.22 -15.78 -10.21
N GLN A 198 3.91 -15.20 -9.03
CA GLN A 198 4.61 -14.04 -8.49
C GLN A 198 6.09 -14.32 -8.13
N GLN A 199 6.43 -15.57 -7.81
CA GLN A 199 7.78 -15.98 -7.39
C GLN A 199 8.61 -16.61 -8.51
N ARG A 200 8.15 -16.55 -9.76
CA ARG A 200 8.92 -17.05 -10.90
C ARG A 200 10.22 -16.27 -11.07
N THR A 201 11.32 -17.00 -11.27
CA THR A 201 12.63 -16.41 -11.62
C THR A 201 12.59 -15.59 -12.91
N ARG A 202 11.68 -15.95 -13.83
CA ARG A 202 11.38 -15.22 -15.06
C ARG A 202 9.93 -14.73 -15.00
N ASP A 203 9.71 -13.69 -14.20
CA ASP A 203 8.38 -13.12 -14.01
C ASP A 203 7.94 -12.32 -15.25
N ASP A 204 7.03 -12.90 -16.02
CA ASP A 204 6.39 -12.31 -17.21
C ASP A 204 5.16 -11.45 -16.87
N GLY A 205 4.81 -11.33 -15.59
CA GLY A 205 3.65 -10.58 -15.14
C GLY A 205 2.30 -11.24 -15.45
N LEU A 206 2.27 -12.50 -15.92
CA LEU A 206 1.04 -13.21 -16.29
C LEU A 206 0.55 -14.15 -15.19
N CYS A 207 -0.76 -14.37 -15.13
CA CYS A 207 -1.35 -15.53 -14.44
C CYS A 207 -1.28 -16.76 -15.36
N GLU A 208 -1.44 -17.95 -14.79
CA GLU A 208 -1.48 -19.22 -15.50
C GLU A 208 -2.46 -19.20 -16.69
N ASP A 209 -3.73 -18.83 -16.48
CA ASP A 209 -4.74 -18.80 -17.55
C ASP A 209 -4.37 -17.91 -18.75
N CYS A 210 -3.84 -16.70 -18.49
CA CYS A 210 -3.44 -15.78 -19.55
C CYS A 210 -2.21 -16.29 -20.29
N ARG A 211 -1.31 -16.98 -19.60
CA ARG A 211 -0.13 -17.59 -20.20
C ARG A 211 -0.53 -18.75 -21.11
N ASP A 212 -1.43 -19.60 -20.66
CA ASP A 212 -1.94 -20.75 -21.44
C ASP A 212 -2.74 -20.30 -22.66
N SER A 213 -3.40 -19.15 -22.55
CA SER A 213 -4.11 -18.50 -23.67
C SER A 213 -3.16 -17.78 -24.65
N GLY A 214 -1.85 -17.80 -24.42
CA GLY A 214 -0.85 -17.17 -25.29
C GLY A 214 -0.81 -15.64 -25.21
N ALA A 215 -1.28 -15.04 -24.12
CA ALA A 215 -1.19 -13.59 -23.94
C ALA A 215 0.27 -13.12 -23.90
N ALA A 216 0.54 -11.94 -24.45
CA ALA A 216 1.86 -11.33 -24.36
C ALA A 216 2.14 -10.86 -22.91
N GLY A 217 3.26 -11.31 -22.34
CA GLY A 217 3.74 -10.88 -21.03
C GLY A 217 4.73 -9.72 -21.10
N VAL A 218 5.12 -9.24 -19.93
CA VAL A 218 6.24 -8.29 -19.78
C VAL A 218 7.53 -8.97 -20.26
N PRO A 219 8.42 -8.26 -20.98
CA PRO A 219 9.71 -8.80 -21.36
C PRO A 219 10.49 -9.33 -20.14
N ILE A 220 10.98 -10.56 -20.25
CA ILE A 220 11.80 -11.17 -19.20
C ILE A 220 13.18 -10.51 -19.21
N LEU A 221 13.48 -9.76 -18.16
CA LEU A 221 14.76 -9.11 -17.97
C LEU A 221 15.81 -10.09 -17.41
N PRO A 222 17.12 -9.82 -17.58
CA PRO A 222 18.18 -10.61 -16.95
C PRO A 222 18.05 -10.61 -15.42
N ALA A 223 18.56 -11.64 -14.76
CA ALA A 223 18.47 -11.79 -13.30
C ALA A 223 19.18 -10.66 -12.52
N THR A 224 20.09 -9.94 -13.17
CA THR A 224 20.80 -8.77 -12.62
C THR A 224 19.99 -7.48 -12.71
N ALA A 225 18.82 -7.50 -13.35
CA ALA A 225 18.00 -6.31 -13.51
C ALA A 225 17.52 -5.80 -12.14
N THR A 226 17.64 -4.49 -11.97
CA THR A 226 17.18 -3.77 -10.79
C THR A 226 15.66 -3.78 -10.70
N ARG A 227 15.14 -3.55 -9.49
CA ARG A 227 13.70 -3.40 -9.27
C ARG A 227 13.08 -2.29 -10.14
N ALA A 228 13.81 -1.20 -10.37
CA ALA A 228 13.38 -0.08 -11.18
C ALA A 228 13.25 -0.43 -12.67
N GLU A 229 14.20 -1.20 -13.21
CA GLU A 229 14.14 -1.70 -14.59
C GLU A 229 12.95 -2.65 -14.79
N ILE A 230 12.70 -3.55 -13.84
CA ILE A 230 11.54 -4.46 -13.88
C ILE A 230 10.22 -3.68 -13.91
N LEU A 231 10.08 -2.66 -13.07
CA LEU A 231 8.88 -1.83 -13.04
C LEU A 231 8.73 -0.97 -14.30
N THR A 232 9.84 -0.45 -14.82
CA THR A 232 9.86 0.32 -16.08
C THR A 232 9.41 -0.55 -17.24
N ALA A 233 9.97 -1.76 -17.40
CA ALA A 233 9.58 -2.70 -18.45
C ALA A 233 8.08 -3.08 -18.36
N ARG A 234 7.55 -3.21 -17.13
CA ARG A 234 6.11 -3.44 -16.93
C ARG A 234 5.28 -2.23 -17.37
N CYS A 235 5.69 -1.01 -17.02
CA CYS A 235 4.98 0.20 -17.44
C CYS A 235 5.01 0.37 -18.96
N ASP A 236 6.16 0.12 -19.60
CA ASP A 236 6.32 0.13 -21.06
C ASP A 236 5.42 -0.91 -21.73
N HIS A 237 5.36 -2.13 -21.19
CA HIS A 237 4.46 -3.17 -21.69
C HIS A 237 2.99 -2.77 -21.58
N ILE A 238 2.56 -2.21 -20.45
CA ILE A 238 1.18 -1.72 -20.28
C ILE A 238 0.90 -0.60 -21.26
N ALA A 239 1.83 0.33 -21.46
CA ALA A 239 1.69 1.42 -22.43
C ALA A 239 1.56 0.91 -23.86
N ALA A 240 2.42 -0.02 -24.27
CA ALA A 240 2.45 -0.59 -25.61
C ALA A 240 1.22 -1.45 -25.92
N THR A 241 0.62 -2.09 -24.91
CA THR A 241 -0.55 -2.97 -25.07
C THR A 241 -1.88 -2.29 -24.77
N SER A 242 -1.89 -1.01 -24.38
CA SER A 242 -3.12 -0.26 -24.15
C SER A 242 -3.59 0.41 -25.44
N THR A 243 -4.89 0.34 -25.70
CA THR A 243 -5.51 0.98 -26.88
C THR A 243 -5.65 2.49 -26.73
N SER A 244 -5.71 2.97 -25.48
CA SER A 244 -5.88 4.39 -25.16
C SER A 244 -5.11 4.80 -23.91
N THR A 245 -4.90 6.12 -23.74
CA THR A 245 -4.32 6.71 -22.53
C THR A 245 -5.15 6.43 -21.29
N ALA A 246 -6.48 6.43 -21.43
CA ALA A 246 -7.39 6.15 -20.33
C ALA A 246 -7.26 4.70 -19.86
N GLU A 247 -7.20 3.75 -20.80
CA GLU A 247 -6.96 2.34 -20.49
C GLU A 247 -5.59 2.12 -19.82
N ARG A 248 -4.54 2.73 -20.37
CA ARG A 248 -3.19 2.71 -19.80
C ARG A 248 -3.19 3.20 -18.36
N ASN A 249 -3.77 4.38 -18.13
CA ASN A 249 -3.83 4.98 -16.80
C ASN A 249 -4.68 4.12 -15.85
N ALA A 250 -5.77 3.52 -16.32
CA ALA A 250 -6.59 2.62 -15.49
C ALA A 250 -5.81 1.38 -15.05
N ARG A 251 -5.04 0.77 -15.96
CA ARG A 251 -4.18 -0.39 -15.67
C ARG A 251 -3.04 -0.02 -14.71
N LEU A 252 -2.36 1.10 -14.93
CA LEU A 252 -1.32 1.60 -14.01
C LEU A 252 -1.90 1.96 -12.64
N ASN A 253 -3.09 2.56 -12.57
CA ASN A 253 -3.76 2.87 -11.31
C ASN A 253 -4.20 1.61 -10.55
N ARG A 254 -4.49 0.51 -11.25
CA ARG A 254 -4.75 -0.79 -10.61
C ARG A 254 -3.48 -1.28 -9.91
N ASP A 255 -2.37 -1.31 -10.63
CA ASP A 255 -1.07 -1.70 -10.10
C ASP A 255 -0.63 -0.81 -8.92
N TRP A 256 -0.80 0.50 -9.07
CA TRP A 256 -0.48 1.50 -8.05
C TRP A 256 -1.11 1.21 -6.69
N ARG A 257 -2.35 0.69 -6.66
CA ARG A 257 -3.07 0.37 -5.43
C ARG A 257 -2.41 -0.76 -4.64
N THR A 258 -1.72 -1.68 -5.31
CA THR A 258 -1.07 -2.84 -4.67
C THR A 258 0.45 -2.68 -4.55
N MET A 259 1.03 -1.65 -5.18
CA MET A 259 2.45 -1.31 -5.09
C MET A 259 2.86 -0.77 -3.71
N ARG A 260 4.10 -1.09 -3.33
CA ARG A 260 4.83 -0.44 -2.23
C ARG A 260 5.02 1.05 -2.54
N ARG A 261 5.16 1.91 -1.52
CA ARG A 261 5.37 3.35 -1.74
C ARG A 261 6.66 3.67 -2.48
N SER A 262 7.75 2.94 -2.25
CA SER A 262 8.99 3.08 -3.03
C SER A 262 8.77 2.78 -4.53
N ASP A 263 8.06 1.69 -4.86
CA ASP A 263 7.72 1.33 -6.24
C ASP A 263 6.86 2.42 -6.94
N ARG A 264 6.00 3.12 -6.19
CA ARG A 264 5.14 4.19 -6.71
C ARG A 264 5.93 5.39 -7.24
N PHE A 265 7.09 5.71 -6.67
CA PHE A 265 7.92 6.80 -7.20
C PHE A 265 8.46 6.47 -8.59
N ILE A 266 8.85 5.22 -8.83
CA ILE A 266 9.34 4.76 -10.14
C ILE A 266 8.24 4.90 -11.20
N VAL A 267 7.01 4.49 -10.87
CA VAL A 267 5.87 4.61 -11.79
C VAL A 267 5.48 6.06 -12.03
N SER A 268 5.57 6.93 -11.00
CA SER A 268 5.30 8.37 -11.15
C SER A 268 6.30 9.03 -12.08
N ASP A 269 7.58 8.72 -11.90
CA ASP A 269 8.67 9.26 -12.72
C ASP A 269 8.62 8.74 -14.16
N TRP A 270 8.23 7.48 -14.35
CA TRP A 270 7.93 6.95 -15.68
C TRP A 270 6.74 7.67 -16.33
N HIS A 271 5.67 7.93 -15.57
CA HIS A 271 4.46 8.61 -16.06
C HIS A 271 4.75 10.05 -16.47
N ALA A 272 5.54 10.79 -15.68
CA ALA A 272 5.97 12.15 -15.97
C ALA A 272 6.79 12.25 -17.27
N ARG A 273 7.52 11.19 -17.63
CA ARG A 273 8.29 11.09 -18.87
C ARG A 273 7.46 10.66 -20.08
N GLN A 274 6.20 10.25 -19.89
CA GLN A 274 5.36 9.86 -21.01
C GLN A 274 4.91 11.08 -21.81
N PRO A 275 4.96 11.03 -23.14
CA PRO A 275 4.35 12.07 -23.94
C PRO A 275 2.85 12.12 -23.63
N ALA A 276 2.31 13.33 -23.45
CA ALA A 276 0.87 13.55 -23.50
C ALA A 276 0.39 12.94 -24.82
N CYS A 277 -0.47 11.93 -24.75
CA CYS A 277 -0.82 11.17 -25.93
C CYS A 277 -1.39 12.11 -26.99
N ARG A 278 -0.73 12.16 -28.15
CA ARG A 278 -1.35 12.67 -29.37
C ARG A 278 -2.53 11.74 -29.63
N HIS A 279 -3.74 12.29 -29.66
CA HIS A 279 -4.90 11.56 -30.15
C HIS A 279 -4.52 10.93 -31.49
N ARG A 280 -4.51 9.60 -31.55
CA ARG A 280 -4.43 8.91 -32.83
C ARG A 280 -5.83 9.04 -33.42
N ASP A 281 -6.07 10.18 -34.07
CA ASP A 281 -7.31 10.46 -34.77
C ASP A 281 -7.58 9.31 -35.73
N GLY A 282 -8.80 8.79 -35.64
CA GLY A 282 -9.25 7.61 -36.37
C GLY A 282 -9.06 7.80 -37.87
N GLY A 283 -8.13 7.02 -38.43
CA GLY A 283 -8.14 6.72 -39.86
C GLY A 283 -9.35 5.84 -40.16
N GLY A 284 -10.49 6.48 -40.44
CA GLY A 284 -11.62 5.81 -41.06
C GLY A 284 -11.21 5.31 -42.46
N PRO A 285 -11.71 4.14 -42.90
CA PRO A 285 -11.39 3.62 -44.22
C PRO A 285 -11.98 4.53 -45.31
N ALA A 286 -11.11 5.02 -46.19
CA ALA A 286 -11.52 5.61 -47.46
C ALA A 286 -12.12 4.52 -48.37
N ARG A 287 -13.20 4.90 -49.04
CA ARG A 287 -14.02 4.11 -49.96
C ARG A 287 -13.23 3.49 -51.11
#